data_AF-A0A942SS22-F1
#
_entry.id   AF-A0A942SS22-F1
#
_cell.length_a   1.000
_cell.length_b   1.000
_cell.length_c   1.000
_cell.angle_alpha   90.00
_cell.angle_beta   90.00
_cell.angle_gamma   90.00
#
_symmetry.space_group_name_H-M   'P 1'
#
loop_
_entity.id
_entity.type
_entity.pdbx_description
1 polymer ?
#
loop_
_entity_poly.entity_id
_entity_poly.type
_entity_poly.pdbx_seq_one_letter_code
_entity_poly.pdbx_strand_id
1 'polypeptide(L)'
;MSIDKDELLLTSQLVLLGAIPKKLRGLTVRNDYNSLLWVAYFDDQPTEKEKEVLGRAFREIASKFPNIQNIKEEFVFIPASFRIDMLDYWIFLRWEDN
;
A
#
# COMPACT_ATOMS: atom_id res chain seq x y z
N MET A 1 16.04 13.62 2.43
CA MET A 1 16.82 12.43 2.04
C MET A 1 15.79 11.50 1.41
N SER A 2 15.91 11.14 0.13
CA SER A 2 14.90 10.26 -0.49
C SER A 2 15.02 8.86 0.13
N ILE A 3 13.89 8.23 0.41
CA ILE A 3 13.87 6.81 0.84
C ILE A 3 14.52 5.98 -0.27
N ASP A 4 15.38 5.03 0.09
CA ASP A 4 15.89 4.05 -0.85
C ASP A 4 14.72 3.21 -1.38
N LYS A 5 14.57 3.18 -2.71
CA LYS A 5 13.44 2.51 -3.36
C LYS A 5 13.42 1.01 -3.03
N ASP A 6 14.57 0.34 -3.11
CA ASP A 6 14.63 -1.11 -2.95
C ASP A 6 14.37 -1.48 -1.49
N GLU A 7 14.88 -0.69 -0.54
CA GLU A 7 14.56 -0.82 0.88
C GLU A 7 13.05 -0.65 1.15
N LEU A 8 12.41 0.36 0.54
CA LEU A 8 10.97 0.59 0.66
C LEU A 8 10.17 -0.60 0.13
N LEU A 9 10.50 -1.10 -1.07
CA LEU A 9 9.78 -2.20 -1.70
C LEU A 9 9.96 -3.52 -0.95
N LEU A 10 11.18 -3.84 -0.52
CA LEU A 10 11.46 -5.05 0.24
C LEU A 10 10.77 -5.04 1.61
N THR A 11 10.84 -3.92 2.33
CA THR A 11 10.15 -3.78 3.62
C THR A 11 8.64 -3.87 3.45
N SER A 12 8.11 -3.24 2.39
CA SER A 12 6.69 -3.32 2.00
C SER A 12 6.22 -4.75 1.76
N GLN A 13 6.99 -5.54 1.03
CA GLN A 13 6.64 -6.93 0.79
C GLN A 13 6.74 -7.78 2.06
N LEU A 14 7.74 -7.54 2.91
CA LEU A 14 7.95 -8.29 4.15
C LEU A 14 6.75 -8.17 5.11
N VAL A 15 6.29 -6.95 5.40
CA VAL A 15 5.21 -6.72 6.37
C VAL A 15 3.84 -7.19 5.85
N LEU A 16 3.71 -7.36 4.53
CA LEU A 16 2.49 -7.85 3.90
C LEU A 16 2.39 -9.38 3.89
N LEU A 17 3.45 -10.09 4.28
CA LEU A 17 3.41 -11.54 4.40
C LEU A 17 2.33 -11.98 5.39
N GLY A 18 1.31 -12.68 4.88
CA GLY A 18 0.15 -13.10 5.67
C GLY A 18 -0.86 -11.98 5.99
N ALA A 19 -0.65 -10.77 5.48
CA ALA A 19 -1.46 -9.59 5.75
C ALA A 19 -2.15 -9.01 4.50
N ILE A 20 -2.38 -9.84 3.46
CA ILE A 20 -3.08 -9.45 2.23
C ILE A 20 -4.57 -9.81 2.36
N PRO A 21 -5.49 -8.82 2.47
CA PRO A 21 -6.93 -9.07 2.45
C PRO A 21 -7.39 -9.68 1.14
N LYS A 22 -8.43 -10.53 1.19
CA LYS A 22 -9.00 -11.19 0.01
C LYS A 22 -9.48 -10.20 -1.06
N LYS A 23 -10.07 -9.08 -0.61
CA LYS A 23 -10.66 -8.05 -1.46
C LYS A 23 -9.65 -7.04 -2.00
N LEU A 24 -8.38 -7.13 -1.58
CA LEU A 24 -7.34 -6.23 -2.05
C LEU A 24 -7.00 -6.56 -3.51
N ARG A 25 -7.18 -5.59 -4.40
CA ARG A 25 -6.82 -5.65 -5.82
C ARG A 25 -5.39 -5.22 -6.06
N GLY A 26 -4.99 -4.15 -5.40
CA GLY A 26 -3.70 -3.53 -5.64
C GLY A 26 -3.28 -2.63 -4.50
N LEU A 27 -1.97 -2.46 -4.39
CA LEU A 27 -1.33 -1.65 -3.38
C LEU A 27 -0.18 -0.90 -4.04
N THR A 28 -0.31 0.41 -4.12
CA THR A 28 0.70 1.27 -4.73
C THR A 28 1.18 2.30 -3.74
N VAL A 29 2.40 2.77 -3.96
CA VAL A 29 3.05 3.76 -3.12
C VAL A 29 3.56 4.90 -3.98
N ARG A 30 3.42 6.11 -3.45
CA ARG A 30 4.16 7.30 -3.89
C ARG A 30 5.16 7.68 -2.82
N ASN A 31 6.38 7.94 -3.24
CA ASN A 31 7.46 8.39 -2.37
C ASN A 31 8.02 9.69 -2.92
N ASP A 32 7.81 10.78 -2.20
CA ASP A 32 8.48 12.05 -2.46
C ASP A 32 9.52 12.36 -1.38
N TYR A 33 10.23 13.47 -1.51
CA TYR A 33 11.36 13.82 -0.64
C TYR A 33 11.08 13.71 0.87
N ASN A 34 9.84 13.96 1.32
CA ASN A 34 9.47 13.97 2.74
C ASN A 34 8.10 13.31 3.01
N SER A 35 7.48 12.67 2.01
CA SER A 35 6.16 12.07 2.13
C SER A 35 6.05 10.68 1.53
N LEU A 36 5.23 9.87 2.19
CA LEU A 36 4.86 8.53 1.78
C LEU A 36 3.33 8.46 1.69
N LEU A 37 2.82 8.20 0.49
CA LEU A 37 1.40 7.94 0.28
C LEU A 37 1.23 6.48 -0.12
N TRP A 38 0.47 5.77 0.69
CA TRP A 38 0.13 4.36 0.50
C TRP A 38 -1.33 4.25 0.13
N VAL A 39 -1.64 3.69 -1.05
CA VAL A 39 -3.02 3.55 -1.53
C VAL A 39 -3.35 2.09 -1.76
N ALA A 40 -4.36 1.63 -1.03
CA ALA A 40 -4.90 0.28 -1.09
C ALA A 40 -6.22 0.26 -1.85
N TYR A 41 -6.27 -0.48 -2.95
CA TYR A 41 -7.43 -0.58 -3.83
C TYR A 41 -8.20 -1.87 -3.58
N PHE A 42 -9.51 -1.76 -3.37
CA PHE A 42 -10.39 -2.88 -3.05
C PHE A 42 -11.49 -3.07 -4.09
N ASP A 43 -11.90 -4.34 -4.25
CA ASP A 43 -13.05 -4.73 -5.09
C ASP A 43 -14.40 -4.23 -4.56
N ASP A 44 -14.48 -3.97 -3.27
CA ASP A 44 -15.65 -3.46 -2.57
C ASP A 44 -15.23 -2.58 -1.38
N GLN A 45 -16.19 -2.13 -0.58
CA GLN A 45 -15.87 -1.35 0.60
C GLN A 45 -15.06 -2.19 1.61
N PRO A 46 -13.82 -1.80 1.96
CA PRO A 46 -13.02 -2.55 2.91
C PRO A 46 -13.63 -2.49 4.31
N THR A 47 -13.61 -3.62 4.99
CA THR A 47 -14.03 -3.72 6.40
C THR A 47 -12.99 -3.09 7.32
N GLU A 48 -13.41 -2.70 8.54
CA GLU A 48 -12.48 -2.17 9.54
C GLU A 48 -11.36 -3.16 9.90
N LYS A 49 -11.64 -4.46 9.89
CA LYS A 49 -10.63 -5.49 10.12
C LYS A 49 -9.57 -5.52 9.02
N GLU A 50 -9.97 -5.36 7.75
CA GLU A 50 -9.04 -5.32 6.63
C GLU A 50 -8.18 -4.07 6.65
N LYS A 51 -8.78 -2.91 6.98
CA LYS A 51 -8.05 -1.67 7.21
C LYS A 51 -7.07 -1.79 8.37
N GLU A 52 -7.47 -2.44 9.47
CA GLU A 52 -6.59 -2.64 10.63
C GLU A 52 -5.37 -3.49 10.28
N VAL A 53 -5.55 -4.58 9.52
CA VAL A 53 -4.47 -5.45 9.07
C VAL A 53 -3.46 -4.67 8.23
N LEU A 54 -3.93 -3.92 7.22
CA LEU A 54 -3.04 -3.09 6.39
C LEU A 54 -2.44 -1.92 7.17
N GLY A 55 -3.20 -1.29 8.06
CA GLY A 55 -2.71 -0.19 8.89
C GLY A 55 -1.61 -0.63 9.88
N ARG A 56 -1.60 -1.89 10.32
CA ARG A 56 -0.47 -2.45 11.08
C ARG A 56 0.79 -2.55 10.21
N ALA A 57 0.68 -3.12 9.02
CA ALA A 57 1.77 -3.20 8.05
C ALA A 57 2.32 -1.81 7.69
N PHE A 58 1.43 -0.84 7.47
CA PHE A 58 1.77 0.55 7.20
C PHE A 58 2.57 1.19 8.36
N ARG A 59 2.13 0.99 9.61
CA ARG A 59 2.85 1.50 10.80
C ARG A 59 4.23 0.88 10.97
N GLU A 60 4.38 -0.41 10.67
CA GLU A 60 5.69 -1.07 10.70
C GLU A 60 6.65 -0.43 9.70
N ILE A 61 6.18 -0.08 8.49
CA ILE A 61 6.98 0.62 7.49
C ILE A 61 7.28 2.05 7.90
N ALA A 62 6.29 2.78 8.39
CA ALA A 62 6.50 4.12 8.91
C ALA A 62 7.60 4.15 9.98
N SER A 63 7.67 3.11 10.84
CA SER A 63 8.70 2.99 11.86
C SER A 63 10.12 2.78 11.31
N LYS A 64 10.27 2.24 10.10
CA LYS A 64 11.57 2.04 9.41
C LYS A 64 12.10 3.31 8.78
N PHE A 65 11.23 4.29 8.53
CA PHE A 65 11.58 5.54 7.85
C PHE A 65 11.23 6.77 8.71
N PRO A 66 11.89 6.95 9.88
CA PRO A 66 11.56 8.01 10.84
C PRO A 66 11.79 9.43 10.32
N ASN A 67 12.50 9.57 9.18
CA ASN A 67 12.80 10.86 8.56
C ASN A 67 11.67 11.38 7.66
N ILE A 68 10.64 10.57 7.39
CA ILE A 68 9.47 11.00 6.61
C ILE A 68 8.54 11.80 7.52
N GLN A 69 8.17 13.00 7.11
CA GLN A 69 7.35 13.90 7.92
C GLN A 69 5.85 13.71 7.68
N ASN A 70 5.48 13.25 6.50
CA ASN A 70 4.09 13.09 6.11
C ASN A 70 3.85 11.67 5.59
N ILE A 71 3.16 10.86 6.39
CA ILE A 71 2.90 9.46 6.07
C ILE A 71 1.38 9.29 6.04
N LYS A 72 0.82 8.96 4.86
CA LYS A 72 -0.62 8.84 4.64
C LYS A 72 -0.99 7.47 4.08
N GLU A 73 -2.05 6.89 4.63
CA GLU A 73 -2.69 5.67 4.14
C GLU A 73 -4.08 5.99 3.62
N GLU A 74 -4.42 5.46 2.46
CA GLU A 74 -5.72 5.61 1.83
C GLU A 74 -6.27 4.25 1.42
N PHE A 75 -7.58 4.08 1.65
CA PHE A 75 -8.33 2.90 1.25
C PHE A 75 -9.37 3.32 0.23
N VAL A 76 -9.26 2.78 -0.98
CA VAL A 76 -10.09 3.18 -2.12
C VAL A 76 -10.83 1.96 -2.63
N PHE A 77 -12.16 2.05 -2.65
CA PHE A 77 -12.99 1.10 -3.39
C PHE A 77 -13.00 1.52 -4.86
N ILE A 78 -12.59 0.60 -5.75
CA ILE A 78 -12.66 0.79 -7.20
C ILE A 78 -13.35 -0.44 -7.80
N PRO A 79 -14.55 -0.29 -8.40
CA PRO A 79 -15.24 -1.41 -9.03
C PRO A 79 -14.34 -2.11 -10.06
N ALA A 80 -14.46 -3.44 -10.16
CA ALA A 80 -13.60 -4.28 -11.00
C ALA A 80 -13.45 -3.80 -12.45
N SER A 81 -14.50 -3.20 -13.00
CA SER A 81 -14.54 -2.64 -14.36
C SER A 81 -13.62 -1.44 -14.59
N PHE A 82 -13.13 -0.79 -13.54
CA PHE A 82 -12.23 0.35 -13.64
C PHE A 82 -10.77 -0.10 -13.52
N ARG A 83 -9.94 0.53 -14.36
CA ARG A 83 -8.48 0.39 -14.27
C ARG A 83 -7.97 1.14 -13.04
N ILE A 84 -6.93 0.58 -12.45
CA ILE A 84 -6.22 1.17 -11.32
C ILE A 84 -4.88 1.68 -11.86
N ASP A 85 -4.63 2.96 -11.69
CA ASP A 85 -3.34 3.55 -12.05
C ASP A 85 -2.34 3.36 -10.92
N MET A 86 -1.11 2.99 -11.29
CA MET A 86 0.01 2.98 -10.38
C MET A 86 0.37 4.43 -10.02
N LEU A 87 0.76 4.65 -8.77
CA LEU A 87 1.49 5.87 -8.40
C LEU A 87 2.93 5.74 -8.89
N ASP A 88 3.91 5.62 -8.00
CA ASP A 88 5.31 5.46 -8.41
C ASP A 88 5.66 3.98 -8.56
N TYR A 89 5.19 3.15 -7.63
CA TYR A 89 5.51 1.72 -7.59
C TYR A 89 4.33 0.85 -7.13
N TRP A 90 4.25 -0.37 -7.66
CA TRP A 90 3.43 -1.43 -7.09
C TRP A 90 4.17 -2.11 -5.94
N ILE A 91 3.50 -2.20 -4.79
CA ILE A 91 3.89 -3.09 -3.69
C ILE A 91 3.25 -4.47 -3.91
N PHE A 92 1.98 -4.46 -4.33
CA PHE A 92 1.20 -5.64 -4.65
C PHE A 92 0.24 -5.31 -5.79
N LEU A 93 0.08 -6.22 -6.72
CA LEU A 93 -0.97 -6.18 -7.72
C LEU A 93 -1.50 -7.60 -7.88
N ARG A 94 -2.79 -7.80 -7.62
CA ARG A 94 -3.43 -9.10 -7.79
C ARG A 94 -3.45 -9.42 -9.28
N TRP A 95 -3.01 -10.62 -9.63
CA TRP A 95 -3.19 -11.12 -10.98
C TRP A 95 -4.69 -11.37 -11.22
N GLU A 96 -5.24 -10.77 -12.27
CA GLU A 96 -6.63 -10.91 -12.69
C GLU A 96 -6.61 -11.53 -14.10
N ASP A 97 -7.40 -12.60 -14.31
CA ASP A 97 -7.35 -13.40 -15.53
C ASP A 97 -7.74 -12.65 -16.82
N ASN A 98 -8.53 -11.57 -16.70
CA ASN A 98 -9.19 -10.85 -17.80
C ASN A 98 -9.76 -11.76 -18.92
#